data_AF-B7G9B1-F1
#
_entry.id   AF-B7G9B1-F1
#
_cell.length_a   1.000
_cell.length_b   1.000
_cell.length_c   1.000
_cell.angle_alpha   90.00
_cell.angle_beta   90.00
_cell.angle_gamma   90.00
#
_symmetry.space_group_name_H-M   'P 1'
#
loop_
_entity.id
_entity.type
_entity.pdbx_description
1 polymer ?
#
loop_
_entity_poly.entity_id
_entity_poly.type
_entity_poly.pdbx_seq_one_letter_code
_entity_poly.pdbx_strand_id
1 'polypeptide(L)'
;MKILLLNFFTAAVAAQQMEIARFGGCLNETQVALEAAGTSDGVSPFSCHMESAHCGEGERWLTPMDVESEGFGPCGCDEDYDTNAYIGTCYDLSGSHQVVCAYDGSQCPENWMDLGQRFNNDHEIDESCNDESNASDNEESSCGKRCLCNYHYTSRDGPVDAGTSTYGICYNSESRTYECAVANHSCAEGEEFFGPHEGIDQYGAICNCDDTAVGACMEGGSTFSHCAVFEDSCGAGQSFTTARQLSSMSDMPSCRLCSNTWEGETPAPMAAPVSSPVSAPVNNPVSMPVSSPTNSVTAEDGGSGAFVQGSTVLMSALLYTVLSFAL
;
A
#
# COMPACT_ATOMS: atom_id res chain seq x y z
N MET A 1 9.70 48.12 -42.52
CA MET A 1 9.36 48.00 -41.08
C MET A 1 8.98 46.54 -40.85
N LYS A 2 9.65 45.82 -39.94
CA LYS A 2 9.33 44.40 -39.66
C LYS A 2 8.09 44.33 -38.77
N ILE A 3 7.14 43.48 -39.10
CA ILE A 3 6.04 43.07 -38.20
C ILE A 3 6.33 41.63 -37.78
N LEU A 4 6.40 41.38 -36.47
CA LEU A 4 6.65 40.06 -35.91
C LEU A 4 5.43 39.15 -36.13
N LEU A 5 5.68 37.92 -36.55
CA LEU A 5 4.76 36.81 -36.33
C LEU A 5 4.98 36.31 -34.89
N LEU A 6 4.00 36.48 -34.00
CA LEU A 6 3.99 35.78 -32.72
C LEU A 6 3.46 34.36 -32.96
N ASN A 7 4.36 33.38 -32.90
CA ASN A 7 3.97 31.97 -32.77
C ASN A 7 3.54 31.74 -31.32
N PHE A 8 2.23 31.60 -31.10
CA PHE A 8 1.71 31.05 -29.85
C PHE A 8 1.90 29.54 -29.86
N PHE A 9 2.99 29.06 -29.24
CA PHE A 9 3.11 27.66 -28.86
C PHE A 9 2.28 27.41 -27.60
N THR A 10 1.08 26.87 -27.76
CA THR A 10 0.38 26.20 -26.66
C THR A 10 1.10 24.89 -26.38
N ALA A 11 1.91 24.85 -25.33
CA ALA A 11 2.41 23.59 -24.80
C ALA A 11 1.23 22.82 -24.21
N ALA A 12 0.77 21.79 -24.92
CA ALA A 12 -0.07 20.78 -24.32
C ALA A 12 0.82 19.98 -23.36
N VAL A 13 0.56 20.09 -22.06
CA VAL A 13 1.13 19.14 -21.09
C VAL A 13 0.45 17.81 -21.37
N ALA A 14 1.18 16.86 -21.95
CA ALA A 14 0.73 15.48 -21.98
C ALA A 14 0.62 15.01 -20.52
N ALA A 15 -0.55 14.51 -20.13
CA ALA A 15 -0.67 13.81 -18.86
C ALA A 15 0.22 12.56 -18.96
N GLN A 16 1.18 12.42 -18.05
CA GLN A 16 1.90 11.16 -17.92
C GLN A 16 0.90 10.07 -17.59
N GLN A 17 0.93 8.99 -18.36
CA GLN A 17 0.11 7.82 -18.10
C GLN A 17 0.60 7.18 -16.79
N MET A 18 -0.29 7.01 -15.81
CA MET A 18 0.00 6.21 -14.63
C MET A 18 -0.09 4.73 -15.01
N GLU A 19 0.80 3.91 -14.45
CA GLU A 19 0.72 2.46 -14.55
C GLU A 19 1.09 1.83 -13.19
N ILE A 20 0.48 0.69 -12.89
CA ILE A 20 0.59 0.01 -11.60
C ILE A 20 1.62 -1.12 -11.69
N ALA A 21 2.35 -1.35 -10.61
CA ALA A 21 3.28 -2.46 -10.47
C ALA A 21 2.60 -3.80 -10.77
N ARG A 22 3.29 -4.68 -11.48
CA ARG A 22 2.94 -6.10 -11.55
C ARG A 22 3.89 -6.89 -10.68
N PHE A 23 3.37 -7.88 -9.97
CA PHE A 23 4.15 -8.70 -9.05
C PHE A 23 4.32 -10.13 -9.54
N GLY A 24 5.39 -10.77 -9.07
CA GLY A 24 5.62 -12.18 -9.27
C GLY A 24 4.98 -13.01 -8.16
N GLY A 25 5.50 -14.21 -7.97
CA GLY A 25 5.11 -15.04 -6.86
C GLY A 25 5.98 -16.27 -6.68
N CYS A 26 5.79 -16.93 -5.55
CA CYS A 26 6.56 -18.09 -5.13
C CYS A 26 5.71 -19.35 -5.28
N LEU A 27 6.21 -20.29 -6.09
CA LEU A 27 5.57 -21.56 -6.39
C LEU A 27 6.26 -22.71 -5.67
N ASN A 28 5.52 -23.41 -4.82
CA ASN A 28 5.95 -24.63 -4.15
C ASN A 28 5.69 -25.86 -5.03
N GLU A 29 6.70 -26.28 -5.81
CA GLU A 29 6.58 -27.40 -6.74
C GLU A 29 6.26 -28.74 -6.05
N THR A 30 6.60 -28.89 -4.77
CA THR A 30 6.21 -30.07 -3.98
C THR A 30 4.70 -30.09 -3.75
N GLN A 31 4.10 -28.95 -3.43
CA GLN A 31 2.66 -28.84 -3.24
C GLN A 31 1.90 -29.04 -4.56
N VAL A 32 2.39 -28.51 -5.68
CA VAL A 32 1.82 -28.79 -7.03
C VAL A 32 1.80 -30.31 -7.32
N ALA A 33 2.86 -31.02 -6.94
CA ALA A 33 2.93 -32.48 -7.13
C ALA A 33 1.95 -33.24 -6.21
N LEU A 34 1.70 -32.75 -5.00
CA LEU A 34 0.72 -33.32 -4.06
C LEU A 34 -0.73 -33.07 -4.53
N GLU A 35 -1.03 -31.88 -5.05
CA GLU A 35 -2.32 -31.56 -5.66
C GLU A 35 -2.61 -32.43 -6.88
N ALA A 36 -1.63 -32.56 -7.79
CA ALA A 36 -1.74 -33.43 -8.95
C ALA A 36 -1.90 -34.92 -8.59
N ALA A 37 -1.45 -35.33 -7.40
CA ALA A 37 -1.65 -36.67 -6.85
C ALA A 37 -2.98 -36.83 -6.09
N GLY A 38 -3.71 -35.75 -5.80
CA GLY A 38 -4.91 -35.76 -4.95
C GLY A 38 -4.61 -36.01 -3.48
N THR A 39 -3.43 -35.59 -3.01
CA THR A 39 -2.93 -35.78 -1.63
C THR A 39 -2.40 -34.48 -1.02
N SER A 40 -2.90 -33.33 -1.47
CA SER A 40 -2.63 -32.02 -0.88
C SER A 40 -3.53 -31.78 0.33
N ASP A 41 -2.97 -31.16 1.38
CA ASP A 41 -3.71 -30.75 2.58
C ASP A 41 -4.42 -29.39 2.39
N GLY A 42 -5.00 -29.14 1.20
CA GLY A 42 -5.74 -27.91 0.86
C GLY A 42 -4.91 -26.62 0.71
N VAL A 43 -3.64 -26.61 1.12
CA VAL A 43 -2.78 -25.41 1.01
C VAL A 43 -2.46 -25.08 -0.44
N SER A 44 -2.73 -23.85 -0.88
CA SER A 44 -2.33 -23.34 -2.20
C SER A 44 -0.82 -23.53 -2.44
N PRO A 45 -0.39 -23.98 -3.63
CA PRO A 45 1.02 -24.11 -3.99
C PRO A 45 1.65 -22.76 -4.35
N PHE A 46 0.86 -21.70 -4.51
CA PHE A 46 1.29 -20.41 -5.03
C PHE A 46 0.92 -19.25 -4.10
N SER A 47 1.79 -18.24 -4.07
CA SER A 47 1.57 -16.99 -3.34
C SER A 47 2.17 -15.80 -4.09
N CYS A 48 1.43 -14.69 -4.18
CA CYS A 48 1.89 -13.44 -4.78
C CYS A 48 2.90 -12.71 -3.88
N HIS A 49 4.00 -12.20 -4.44
CA HIS A 49 5.06 -11.47 -3.72
C HIS A 49 5.72 -10.41 -4.61
N MET A 50 6.25 -9.35 -4.01
CA MET A 50 6.87 -8.25 -4.77
C MET A 50 8.26 -8.56 -5.36
N GLU A 51 9.02 -9.43 -4.70
CA GLU A 51 10.38 -9.85 -5.12
C GLU A 51 10.66 -11.30 -4.73
N SER A 52 11.65 -11.92 -5.38
CA SER A 52 12.02 -13.32 -5.18
C SER A 52 12.69 -13.61 -3.84
N ALA A 53 13.22 -12.59 -3.15
CA ALA A 53 13.81 -12.72 -1.82
C ALA A 53 12.80 -13.16 -0.74
N HIS A 54 11.50 -13.11 -1.05
CA HIS A 54 10.41 -13.54 -0.20
C HIS A 54 10.10 -15.04 -0.32
N CYS A 55 10.63 -15.75 -1.33
CA CYS A 55 10.36 -17.16 -1.52
C CYS A 55 11.04 -18.06 -0.47
N GLY A 56 10.32 -19.08 -0.02
CA GLY A 56 10.81 -20.08 0.93
C GLY A 56 11.86 -21.02 0.33
N GLU A 57 12.54 -21.77 1.20
CA GLU A 57 13.52 -22.78 0.77
C GLU A 57 12.83 -23.86 -0.09
N GLY A 58 13.24 -23.95 -1.37
CA GLY A 58 12.70 -24.91 -2.33
C GLY A 58 11.54 -24.40 -3.19
N GLU A 59 11.12 -23.14 -3.04
CA GLU A 59 10.12 -22.51 -3.90
C GLU A 59 10.77 -21.90 -5.16
N ARG A 60 10.03 -21.92 -6.28
CA ARG A 60 10.43 -21.30 -7.55
C ARG A 60 9.78 -19.93 -7.66
N TRP A 61 10.59 -18.89 -7.87
CA TRP A 61 10.09 -17.58 -8.28
C TRP A 61 9.52 -17.62 -9.70
N LEU A 62 8.35 -17.03 -9.87
CA LEU A 62 7.71 -16.73 -11.15
C LEU A 62 7.75 -15.21 -11.36
N THR A 63 8.20 -14.74 -12.53
CA THR A 63 8.04 -13.32 -12.90
C THR A 63 6.55 -13.00 -13.12
N PRO A 64 6.12 -11.73 -13.11
CA PRO A 64 4.70 -11.38 -13.35
C PRO A 64 4.15 -11.97 -14.66
N MET A 65 4.99 -12.06 -15.69
CA MET A 65 4.63 -12.65 -16.98
C MET A 65 4.50 -14.18 -16.89
N ASP A 66 5.36 -14.85 -16.11
CA ASP A 66 5.25 -16.29 -15.88
C ASP A 66 3.98 -16.61 -15.07
N VAL A 67 3.69 -15.84 -14.02
CA VAL A 67 2.48 -15.93 -13.19
C VAL A 67 1.20 -15.82 -14.04
N GLU A 68 1.10 -14.81 -14.91
CA GLU A 68 -0.01 -14.67 -15.87
C GLU A 68 -0.09 -15.86 -16.85
N SER A 69 1.06 -16.37 -17.32
CA SER A 69 1.12 -17.43 -18.34
C SER A 69 0.86 -18.85 -17.82
N GLU A 70 1.27 -19.14 -16.57
CA GLU A 70 1.03 -20.41 -15.88
C GLU A 70 -0.39 -20.46 -15.28
N GLY A 71 -1.11 -19.32 -15.25
CA GLY A 71 -2.52 -19.22 -14.85
C GLY A 71 -2.74 -18.95 -13.36
N PHE A 72 -1.71 -18.45 -12.67
CA PHE A 72 -1.75 -18.10 -11.24
C PHE A 72 -2.08 -16.62 -10.98
N GLY A 73 -2.17 -15.79 -12.03
CA GLY A 73 -2.24 -14.33 -11.93
C GLY A 73 -3.52 -13.67 -12.46
N PRO A 74 -3.52 -12.32 -12.51
CA PRO A 74 -2.40 -11.42 -12.18
C PRO A 74 -2.06 -11.41 -10.68
N CYS A 75 -0.88 -10.90 -10.29
CA CYS A 75 -0.57 -10.52 -8.90
C CYS A 75 -0.41 -9.00 -8.81
N GLY A 76 -1.00 -8.37 -7.80
CA GLY A 76 -1.08 -6.91 -7.67
C GLY A 76 -1.10 -6.38 -6.24
N CYS A 77 -1.35 -5.08 -6.08
CA CYS A 77 -1.48 -4.38 -4.80
C CYS A 77 -2.88 -3.74 -4.65
N ASP A 78 -3.88 -4.24 -5.36
CA ASP A 78 -5.23 -3.69 -5.32
C ASP A 78 -6.11 -4.53 -4.36
N GLU A 79 -7.39 -4.19 -4.22
CA GLU A 79 -8.31 -4.77 -3.21
C GLU A 79 -8.66 -6.27 -3.42
N ASP A 80 -8.18 -6.92 -4.47
CA ASP A 80 -8.46 -8.35 -4.72
C ASP A 80 -7.62 -9.27 -3.83
N TYR A 81 -8.19 -9.68 -2.69
CA TYR A 81 -7.56 -10.52 -1.65
C TYR A 81 -6.80 -11.74 -2.20
N ASP A 82 -7.35 -12.43 -3.20
CA ASP A 82 -6.77 -13.66 -3.75
C ASP A 82 -5.51 -13.42 -4.62
N THR A 83 -5.35 -12.20 -5.15
CA THR A 83 -4.25 -11.81 -6.05
C THR A 83 -3.31 -10.76 -5.46
N ASN A 84 -3.56 -10.30 -4.24
CA ASN A 84 -2.78 -9.26 -3.57
C ASN A 84 -1.46 -9.85 -3.01
N ALA A 85 -0.34 -9.15 -3.22
CA ALA A 85 0.97 -9.62 -2.75
C ALA A 85 1.11 -9.60 -1.23
N TYR A 86 1.69 -10.66 -0.68
CA TYR A 86 2.03 -10.72 0.74
C TYR A 86 3.24 -9.82 1.06
N ILE A 87 3.21 -9.18 2.23
CA ILE A 87 4.30 -8.35 2.77
C ILE A 87 4.54 -8.67 4.25
N GLY A 88 5.62 -8.13 4.83
CA GLY A 88 6.00 -8.33 6.22
C GLY A 88 4.92 -7.96 7.26
N THR A 89 4.72 -8.83 8.24
CA THR A 89 3.76 -8.67 9.34
C THR A 89 4.49 -8.39 10.65
N CYS A 90 4.27 -7.22 11.24
CA CYS A 90 4.94 -6.78 12.47
C CYS A 90 3.95 -6.80 13.66
N TYR A 91 4.36 -7.28 14.83
CA TYR A 91 3.47 -7.48 15.99
C TYR A 91 4.03 -6.96 17.32
N ASP A 92 3.23 -6.16 18.01
CA ASP A 92 3.55 -5.67 19.35
C ASP A 92 3.25 -6.71 20.44
N LEU A 93 4.24 -7.53 20.77
CA LEU A 93 4.17 -8.45 21.90
C LEU A 93 4.21 -7.77 23.28
N SER A 94 4.64 -6.50 23.36
CA SER A 94 5.07 -5.86 24.61
C SER A 94 4.06 -4.88 25.19
N GLY A 95 3.13 -4.36 24.37
CA GLY A 95 2.14 -3.35 24.78
C GLY A 95 0.73 -3.62 24.28
N SER A 96 0.48 -3.28 23.00
CA SER A 96 -0.85 -3.17 22.40
C SER A 96 -1.43 -4.50 21.89
N HIS A 97 -0.60 -5.43 21.45
CA HIS A 97 -1.00 -6.59 20.63
C HIS A 97 -1.65 -6.20 19.29
N GLN A 98 -1.28 -5.03 18.75
CA GLN A 98 -1.58 -4.64 17.38
C GLN A 98 -0.64 -5.32 16.39
N VAL A 99 -1.14 -5.56 15.17
CA VAL A 99 -0.32 -5.88 14.00
C VAL A 99 -0.33 -4.70 13.05
N VAL A 100 0.83 -4.38 12.49
CA VAL A 100 1.02 -3.43 11.41
C VAL A 100 1.78 -4.11 10.27
N CYS A 101 1.64 -3.58 9.06
CA CYS A 101 2.35 -4.10 7.90
C CYS A 101 3.55 -3.25 7.55
N ALA A 102 4.54 -3.93 7.02
CA ALA A 102 5.76 -3.37 6.51
C ALA A 102 6.11 -4.13 5.23
N TYR A 103 6.90 -3.56 4.33
CA TYR A 103 7.34 -4.28 3.15
C TYR A 103 8.06 -5.60 3.51
N ASP A 104 9.01 -5.51 4.44
CA ASP A 104 9.73 -6.63 5.02
C ASP A 104 9.94 -6.43 6.54
N GLY A 105 10.45 -7.45 7.22
CA GLY A 105 10.70 -7.42 8.67
C GLY A 105 11.74 -6.42 9.16
N SER A 106 12.59 -5.88 8.27
CA SER A 106 13.55 -4.81 8.61
C SER A 106 12.89 -3.45 8.81
N GLN A 107 11.68 -3.26 8.27
CA GLN A 107 10.88 -2.04 8.39
C GLN A 107 9.87 -2.08 9.56
N CYS A 108 9.87 -3.14 10.37
CA CYS A 108 9.02 -3.22 11.56
C CYS A 108 9.35 -2.12 12.60
N PRO A 109 8.37 -1.64 13.39
CA PRO A 109 8.63 -0.68 14.45
C PRO A 109 9.61 -1.22 15.50
N GLU A 110 10.38 -0.33 16.12
CA GLU A 110 11.41 -0.73 17.09
C GLU A 110 10.83 -1.58 18.24
N ASN A 111 11.43 -2.74 18.50
CA ASN A 111 11.01 -3.73 19.51
C ASN A 111 9.71 -4.50 19.20
N TRP A 112 9.14 -4.37 18.00
CA TRP A 112 8.07 -5.26 17.52
C TRP A 112 8.65 -6.55 16.95
N MET A 113 7.87 -7.62 16.98
CA MET A 113 8.26 -8.91 16.42
C MET A 113 7.89 -8.97 14.94
N ASP A 114 8.87 -9.25 14.08
CA ASP A 114 8.63 -9.73 12.72
C ASP A 114 8.04 -11.15 12.78
N LEU A 115 6.87 -11.31 12.17
CA LEU A 115 6.14 -12.57 12.01
C LEU A 115 6.26 -13.14 10.59
N GLY A 116 7.07 -12.51 9.73
CA GLY A 116 7.19 -12.79 8.31
C GLY A 116 5.93 -12.40 7.53
N GLN A 117 5.80 -12.92 6.31
CA GLN A 117 4.66 -12.65 5.42
C GLN A 117 3.39 -13.44 5.76
N ARG A 118 3.49 -14.44 6.64
CA ARG A 118 2.38 -15.36 6.94
C ARG A 118 2.40 -15.81 8.40
N PHE A 119 1.80 -14.99 9.28
CA PHE A 119 1.52 -15.44 10.65
C PHE A 119 0.47 -16.56 10.66
N ASN A 120 0.63 -17.53 11.57
CA ASN A 120 -0.18 -18.74 11.65
C ASN A 120 -0.23 -19.51 10.31
N ASN A 121 0.95 -19.76 9.72
CA ASN A 121 1.11 -20.63 8.55
C ASN A 121 0.54 -22.05 8.77
N ASP A 122 0.53 -22.52 10.01
CA ASP A 122 0.02 -23.84 10.45
C ASP A 122 -1.52 -23.93 10.54
N HIS A 123 -2.26 -22.84 10.29
CA HIS A 123 -3.72 -22.84 10.24
C HIS A 123 -4.23 -23.10 8.82
N GLU A 124 -5.33 -23.86 8.72
CA GLU A 124 -6.08 -24.04 7.48
C GLU A 124 -6.73 -22.70 7.09
N ILE A 125 -6.44 -22.25 5.87
CA ILE A 125 -7.15 -21.15 5.21
C ILE A 125 -8.34 -21.80 4.53
N ASP A 126 -9.55 -21.46 4.94
CA ASP A 126 -10.71 -21.89 4.17
C ASP A 126 -10.96 -20.95 2.97
N GLU A 127 -11.69 -21.46 1.97
CA GLU A 127 -12.11 -20.70 0.78
C GLU A 127 -13.10 -19.57 1.11
N SER A 128 -13.43 -19.33 2.38
CA SER A 128 -14.30 -18.22 2.82
C SER A 128 -13.52 -17.04 3.42
N CYS A 129 -12.19 -17.14 3.50
CA CYS A 129 -11.33 -16.01 3.80
C CYS A 129 -11.39 -14.94 2.72
N ASN A 130 -11.61 -13.69 3.14
CA ASN A 130 -11.76 -12.51 2.29
C ASN A 130 -11.51 -11.22 3.09
N ASP A 131 -11.72 -10.08 2.44
CA ASP A 131 -11.83 -8.76 3.07
C ASP A 131 -12.56 -8.75 4.42
N GLU A 132 -12.06 -7.96 5.38
CA GLU A 132 -12.54 -7.86 6.77
C GLU A 132 -12.42 -9.15 7.62
N SER A 133 -12.11 -10.31 7.03
CA SER A 133 -12.10 -11.61 7.73
C SER A 133 -11.24 -11.61 8.99
N ASN A 134 -11.70 -12.35 10.00
CA ASN A 134 -11.08 -12.31 11.31
C ASN A 134 -9.71 -13.01 11.30
N ALA A 135 -8.66 -12.21 11.48
CA ALA A 135 -7.28 -12.66 11.50
C ALA A 135 -6.93 -13.45 12.77
N SER A 136 -7.78 -13.44 13.79
CA SER A 136 -7.61 -14.20 15.02
C SER A 136 -8.95 -14.66 15.60
N ASP A 137 -9.20 -15.97 15.54
CA ASP A 137 -10.25 -16.62 16.32
C ASP A 137 -9.67 -17.74 17.20
N ASN A 138 -10.46 -18.18 18.19
CA ASN A 138 -10.07 -19.24 19.14
C ASN A 138 -10.41 -20.65 18.63
N GLU A 139 -10.71 -20.79 17.33
CA GLU A 139 -11.11 -22.05 16.69
C GLU A 139 -9.99 -22.58 15.76
N GLU A 140 -10.17 -23.81 15.25
CA GLU A 140 -9.16 -24.53 14.45
C GLU A 140 -8.95 -23.95 13.03
N SER A 141 -9.78 -22.98 12.62
CA SER A 141 -9.62 -22.19 11.39
C SER A 141 -9.49 -20.70 11.70
N SER A 142 -8.60 -20.01 10.97
CA SER A 142 -8.60 -18.55 10.86
C SER A 142 -7.80 -18.14 9.63
N CYS A 143 -8.15 -17.00 9.04
CA CYS A 143 -7.46 -16.46 7.85
C CYS A 143 -6.01 -16.00 8.15
N GLY A 144 -5.62 -15.98 9.43
CA GLY A 144 -4.33 -15.54 9.93
C GLY A 144 -4.19 -14.01 9.89
N LYS A 145 -3.23 -13.49 10.67
CA LYS A 145 -2.81 -12.08 10.57
C LYS A 145 -1.85 -11.96 9.40
N ARG A 146 -2.40 -11.68 8.22
CA ARG A 146 -1.62 -11.54 6.98
C ARG A 146 -1.57 -10.10 6.58
N CYS A 147 -0.35 -9.63 6.38
CA CYS A 147 -0.12 -8.39 5.69
C CYS A 147 -0.13 -8.63 4.19
N LEU A 148 -1.09 -7.97 3.54
CA LEU A 148 -1.17 -7.81 2.09
C LEU A 148 -0.67 -6.42 1.72
N CYS A 149 -0.28 -6.22 0.46
CA CYS A 149 0.25 -4.96 -0.04
C CYS A 149 -0.70 -3.80 0.22
N ASN A 150 -1.96 -3.92 -0.23
CA ASN A 150 -3.04 -3.07 0.22
C ASN A 150 -3.89 -3.80 1.26
N TYR A 151 -4.33 -3.07 2.29
CA TYR A 151 -4.56 -3.63 3.62
C TYR A 151 -6.02 -3.71 4.01
N HIS A 152 -6.51 -4.93 4.30
CA HIS A 152 -7.86 -5.10 4.82
C HIS A 152 -7.98 -6.35 5.71
N TYR A 153 -7.76 -6.20 7.02
CA TYR A 153 -8.07 -7.25 8.00
C TYR A 153 -8.52 -6.68 9.36
N THR A 154 -9.25 -7.48 10.14
CA THR A 154 -9.67 -7.11 11.51
C THR A 154 -8.59 -7.41 12.57
N SER A 155 -8.01 -6.35 13.13
CA SER A 155 -7.14 -6.42 14.31
C SER A 155 -7.94 -6.47 15.61
N ARG A 156 -7.27 -6.65 16.75
CA ARG A 156 -7.90 -6.64 18.08
C ARG A 156 -8.72 -5.36 18.34
N ASP A 157 -8.28 -4.23 17.79
CA ASP A 157 -8.86 -2.91 18.05
C ASP A 157 -9.88 -2.49 16.98
N GLY A 158 -10.04 -3.28 15.91
CA GLY A 158 -10.99 -3.04 14.82
C GLY A 158 -10.46 -3.44 13.43
N PRO A 159 -11.30 -3.34 12.38
CA PRO A 159 -10.85 -3.38 10.99
C PRO A 159 -9.86 -2.26 10.71
N VAL A 160 -8.99 -2.48 9.73
CA VAL A 160 -8.14 -1.43 9.16
C VAL A 160 -8.45 -1.33 7.68
N ASP A 161 -8.71 -0.11 7.21
CA ASP A 161 -9.25 0.19 5.88
C ASP A 161 -8.19 0.08 4.77
N ALA A 162 -8.64 -0.23 3.55
CA ALA A 162 -7.82 -0.16 2.35
C ALA A 162 -7.22 1.25 2.15
N GLY A 163 -6.02 1.32 1.57
CA GLY A 163 -5.26 2.56 1.37
C GLY A 163 -4.44 3.02 2.57
N THR A 164 -4.54 2.35 3.72
CA THR A 164 -3.81 2.73 4.94
C THR A 164 -2.42 2.10 5.10
N SER A 165 -2.00 1.23 4.16
CA SER A 165 -0.62 0.71 4.09
C SER A 165 0.39 1.84 3.90
N THR A 166 1.17 2.15 4.94
CA THR A 166 2.24 3.14 4.87
C THR A 166 3.59 2.53 4.52
N TYR A 167 4.30 3.17 3.60
CA TYR A 167 5.66 2.84 3.15
C TYR A 167 6.67 3.91 3.60
N GLY A 168 7.95 3.66 3.34
CA GLY A 168 9.03 4.57 3.68
C GLY A 168 9.20 5.74 2.71
N ILE A 169 10.25 6.51 2.93
CA ILE A 169 10.70 7.58 2.03
C ILE A 169 12.18 7.42 1.67
N CYS A 170 12.54 7.83 0.46
CA CYS A 170 13.92 8.15 0.09
C CYS A 170 14.12 9.66 0.23
N TYR A 171 14.88 10.08 1.25
CA TYR A 171 15.15 11.48 1.55
C TYR A 171 16.50 11.94 0.98
N ASN A 172 16.49 13.02 0.21
CA ASN A 172 17.69 13.67 -0.30
C ASN A 172 18.05 14.88 0.57
N SER A 173 19.15 14.78 1.33
CA SER A 173 19.55 15.81 2.28
C SER A 173 20.09 17.10 1.63
N GLU A 174 20.59 17.04 0.39
CA GLU A 174 21.13 18.19 -0.34
C GLU A 174 20.00 19.09 -0.87
N SER A 175 18.99 18.49 -1.53
CA SER A 175 17.83 19.20 -2.07
C SER A 175 16.72 19.42 -1.03
N ARG A 176 16.73 18.66 0.08
CA ARG A 176 15.69 18.60 1.11
C ARG A 176 14.32 18.17 0.56
N THR A 177 14.34 17.19 -0.33
CA THR A 177 13.14 16.58 -0.93
C THR A 177 13.06 15.12 -0.56
N TYR A 178 11.85 14.56 -0.49
CA TYR A 178 11.61 13.13 -0.37
C TYR A 178 10.78 12.61 -1.54
N GLU A 179 10.80 11.29 -1.75
CA GLU A 179 9.85 10.55 -2.58
C GLU A 179 9.44 9.28 -1.80
N CYS A 180 8.17 8.89 -1.89
CA CYS A 180 7.65 7.68 -1.23
C CYS A 180 8.22 6.42 -1.90
N ALA A 181 8.66 5.47 -1.08
CA ALA A 181 9.49 4.36 -1.51
C ALA A 181 9.18 3.06 -0.75
N VAL A 182 9.15 1.95 -1.48
CA VAL A 182 8.84 0.62 -0.94
C VAL A 182 9.88 0.16 0.08
N ALA A 183 11.17 0.34 -0.24
CA ALA A 183 12.29 -0.08 0.59
C ALA A 183 13.56 0.70 0.27
N ASN A 184 14.62 0.49 1.08
CA ASN A 184 15.92 1.12 0.88
C ASN A 184 16.55 0.87 -0.51
N HIS A 185 16.28 -0.26 -1.14
CA HIS A 185 16.78 -0.53 -2.51
C HIS A 185 16.14 0.39 -3.57
N SER A 186 14.99 1.01 -3.28
CA SER A 186 14.31 1.93 -4.20
C SER A 186 15.02 3.29 -4.28
N CYS A 187 15.85 3.62 -3.29
CA CYS A 187 16.52 4.91 -3.17
C CYS A 187 17.71 5.06 -4.12
N ALA A 188 17.94 6.29 -4.59
CA ALA A 188 19.10 6.60 -5.41
C ALA A 188 20.39 6.76 -4.57
N GLU A 189 21.54 6.68 -5.23
CA GLU A 189 22.84 6.91 -4.58
C GLU A 189 22.88 8.31 -3.94
N GLY A 190 23.16 8.36 -2.63
CA GLY A 190 23.21 9.59 -1.84
C GLY A 190 21.90 9.98 -1.15
N GLU A 191 20.83 9.19 -1.32
CA GLU A 191 19.59 9.31 -0.55
C GLU A 191 19.62 8.40 0.70
N GLU A 192 18.89 8.81 1.74
CA GLU A 192 18.72 8.05 2.98
C GLU A 192 17.29 7.51 3.03
N PHE A 193 17.15 6.19 3.20
CA PHE A 193 15.84 5.58 3.42
C PHE A 193 15.41 5.76 4.87
N PHE A 194 14.16 6.15 5.05
CA PHE A 194 13.48 6.09 6.35
C PHE A 194 12.24 5.20 6.20
N GLY A 195 12.14 4.16 7.02
CA GLY A 195 10.98 3.26 7.04
C GLY A 195 9.70 3.95 7.52
N PRO A 196 8.51 3.37 7.26
CA PRO A 196 7.22 3.97 7.59
C PRO A 196 7.07 4.32 9.08
N HIS A 197 7.78 3.60 9.96
CA HIS A 197 7.72 3.77 11.40
C HIS A 197 8.91 4.54 12.00
N GLU A 198 9.81 5.08 11.17
CA GLU A 198 11.01 5.81 11.60
C GLU A 198 10.78 7.34 11.77
N GLY A 199 9.53 7.72 12.06
CA GLY A 199 9.15 9.11 12.35
C GLY A 199 9.04 10.01 11.12
N ILE A 200 8.71 9.43 9.94
CA ILE A 200 8.59 10.16 8.66
C ILE A 200 7.56 11.31 8.69
N ASP A 201 6.58 11.25 9.62
CA ASP A 201 5.64 12.33 9.95
C ASP A 201 6.33 13.68 10.20
N GLN A 202 7.59 13.69 10.68
CA GLN A 202 8.34 14.93 10.91
C GLN A 202 8.64 15.71 9.61
N TYR A 203 8.59 15.03 8.47
CA TYR A 203 8.69 15.60 7.13
C TYR A 203 7.31 15.94 6.52
N GLY A 204 6.23 15.62 7.22
CA GLY A 204 4.86 15.71 6.72
C GLY A 204 4.53 14.69 5.63
N ALA A 205 5.28 13.58 5.57
CA ALA A 205 5.11 12.52 4.59
C ALA A 205 4.15 11.45 5.14
N ILE A 206 3.09 11.16 4.39
CA ILE A 206 2.29 9.94 4.49
C ILE A 206 2.46 9.27 3.12
N CYS A 207 2.92 8.03 3.11
CA CYS A 207 3.29 7.33 1.87
C CYS A 207 2.43 6.09 1.71
N ASN A 208 1.24 6.26 1.14
CA ASN A 208 0.35 5.15 0.80
C ASN A 208 0.86 4.42 -0.47
N CYS A 209 0.28 3.27 -0.83
CA CYS A 209 0.73 2.53 -2.01
C CYS A 209 0.51 3.28 -3.35
N ASP A 210 -0.46 4.20 -3.42
CA ASP A 210 -0.77 4.99 -4.62
C ASP A 210 0.16 6.20 -4.81
N ASP A 211 0.72 6.71 -3.72
CA ASP A 211 1.80 7.72 -3.74
C ASP A 211 3.20 7.09 -3.86
N THR A 212 3.36 5.81 -3.52
CA THR A 212 4.65 5.11 -3.53
C THR A 212 5.13 4.82 -4.95
N ALA A 213 6.26 5.43 -5.31
CA ALA A 213 6.85 5.31 -6.63
C ALA A 213 7.68 4.02 -6.75
N VAL A 214 7.53 3.31 -7.87
CA VAL A 214 8.26 2.07 -8.15
C VAL A 214 9.04 2.16 -9.46
N GLY A 215 9.90 1.18 -9.72
CA GLY A 215 10.67 1.09 -10.96
C GLY A 215 9.87 0.56 -12.14
N ALA A 216 10.58 0.28 -13.22
CA ALA A 216 10.04 -0.33 -14.43
C ALA A 216 11.02 -1.31 -15.06
N CYS A 217 10.49 -2.34 -15.70
CA CYS A 217 11.23 -3.22 -16.58
C CYS A 217 11.26 -2.63 -18.00
N MET A 218 12.46 -2.47 -18.54
CA MET A 218 12.71 -1.81 -19.82
C MET A 218 13.27 -2.81 -20.85
N GLU A 219 12.66 -2.87 -22.03
CA GLU A 219 13.18 -3.59 -23.19
C GLU A 219 14.26 -2.76 -23.89
N GLY A 220 15.42 -3.37 -24.13
CA GLY A 220 16.57 -2.70 -24.77
C GLY A 220 17.03 -1.42 -24.05
N GLY A 221 16.77 -1.32 -22.74
CA GLY A 221 17.12 -0.16 -21.91
C GLY A 221 16.45 1.15 -22.30
N SER A 222 15.36 1.12 -23.09
CA SER A 222 14.76 2.34 -23.65
C SER A 222 13.27 2.24 -23.99
N THR A 223 12.71 1.04 -24.14
CA THR A 223 11.27 0.83 -24.34
C THR A 223 10.65 0.37 -23.03
N PHE A 224 9.65 1.07 -22.52
CA PHE A 224 8.92 0.66 -21.34
C PHE A 224 8.15 -0.65 -21.60
N SER A 225 8.18 -1.59 -20.65
CA SER A 225 7.40 -2.84 -20.70
C SER A 225 6.27 -2.86 -19.66
N HIS A 226 6.61 -2.73 -18.38
CA HIS A 226 5.69 -2.72 -17.25
C HIS A 226 6.37 -2.14 -15.99
N CYS A 227 5.58 -1.71 -15.02
CA CYS A 227 6.07 -1.26 -13.72
C CYS A 227 6.43 -2.45 -12.81
N ALA A 228 7.50 -2.30 -12.01
CA ALA A 228 8.06 -3.36 -11.17
C ALA A 228 8.69 -2.80 -9.89
N VAL A 229 8.69 -3.56 -8.81
CA VAL A 229 9.35 -3.19 -7.54
C VAL A 229 10.85 -3.50 -7.58
N PHE A 230 11.22 -4.67 -8.09
CA PHE A 230 12.60 -5.16 -8.08
C PHE A 230 13.04 -5.80 -9.40
N GLU A 231 14.34 -6.06 -9.56
CA GLU A 231 14.92 -6.47 -10.86
C GLU A 231 14.56 -7.89 -11.30
N ASP A 232 14.21 -8.76 -10.36
CA ASP A 232 13.77 -10.14 -10.59
C ASP A 232 12.33 -10.25 -11.13
N SER A 233 11.57 -9.16 -11.08
CA SER A 233 10.29 -9.04 -11.79
C SER A 233 10.48 -8.90 -13.30
N CYS A 234 11.69 -8.55 -13.77
CA CYS A 234 11.95 -8.34 -15.19
C CYS A 234 12.22 -9.64 -15.95
N GLY A 235 11.56 -9.78 -17.11
CA GLY A 235 11.71 -10.95 -17.98
C GLY A 235 13.07 -11.01 -18.71
N ALA A 236 13.34 -12.16 -19.34
CA ALA A 236 14.59 -12.38 -20.06
C ALA A 236 14.82 -11.33 -21.17
N GLY A 237 15.91 -10.58 -21.06
CA GLY A 237 16.29 -9.52 -22.01
C GLY A 237 15.76 -8.12 -21.67
N GLN A 238 15.03 -7.97 -20.56
CA GLN A 238 14.68 -6.68 -19.97
C GLN A 238 15.73 -6.24 -18.95
N SER A 239 15.71 -4.96 -18.60
CA SER A 239 16.56 -4.36 -17.57
C SER A 239 15.73 -3.49 -16.63
N PHE A 240 15.93 -3.64 -15.33
CA PHE A 240 15.27 -2.81 -14.33
C PHE A 240 15.78 -1.36 -14.36
N THR A 241 14.88 -0.42 -14.10
CA THR A 241 15.14 1.03 -14.00
C THR A 241 14.41 1.54 -12.76
N THR A 242 15.12 2.20 -11.84
CA THR A 242 14.53 2.63 -10.56
C THR A 242 13.53 3.78 -10.75
N ALA A 243 12.64 4.00 -9.78
CA ALA A 243 11.66 5.10 -9.78
C ALA A 243 12.32 6.47 -10.08
N ARG A 244 13.43 6.77 -9.40
CA ARG A 244 14.20 8.01 -9.58
C ARG A 244 14.84 8.13 -10.97
N GLN A 245 15.28 7.02 -11.56
CA GLN A 245 15.79 7.03 -12.92
C GLN A 245 14.64 7.25 -13.92
N LEU A 246 13.52 6.55 -13.75
CA LEU A 246 12.35 6.63 -14.61
C LEU A 246 11.75 8.04 -14.64
N SER A 247 11.62 8.70 -13.48
CA SER A 247 11.11 10.07 -13.38
C SER A 247 12.04 11.13 -14.01
N SER A 248 13.31 10.80 -14.26
CA SER A 248 14.24 11.67 -15.01
C SER A 248 14.15 11.52 -16.53
N MET A 249 13.44 10.50 -17.03
CA MET A 249 13.27 10.22 -18.46
C MET A 249 12.04 10.95 -19.03
N SER A 250 12.17 11.51 -20.24
CA SER A 250 11.04 12.08 -20.97
C SER A 250 10.12 10.98 -21.51
N ASP A 251 8.81 11.26 -21.52
CA ASP A 251 7.76 10.42 -22.12
C ASP A 251 7.60 9.00 -21.50
N MET A 252 8.13 8.79 -20.30
CA MET A 252 7.88 7.56 -19.51
C MET A 252 6.60 7.66 -18.67
N PRO A 253 5.92 6.52 -18.41
CA PRO A 253 4.78 6.47 -17.51
C PRO A 253 5.21 6.66 -16.05
N SER A 254 4.25 7.09 -15.22
CA SER A 254 4.44 7.23 -13.78
C SER A 254 4.06 5.92 -13.09
N CYS A 255 5.07 5.12 -12.71
CA CYS A 255 4.85 3.87 -12.00
C CYS A 255 4.47 4.07 -10.54
N ARG A 256 3.46 3.32 -10.07
CA ARG A 256 2.97 3.28 -8.68
C ARG A 256 2.80 1.87 -8.16
N LEU A 257 2.82 1.69 -6.84
CA LEU A 257 2.71 0.38 -6.22
C LEU A 257 1.28 -0.18 -6.33
N CYS A 258 0.26 0.65 -6.13
CA CYS A 258 -1.17 0.29 -6.29
C CYS A 258 -1.96 1.40 -6.99
N SER A 259 -3.22 1.10 -7.34
CA SER A 259 -4.19 2.12 -7.72
C SER A 259 -4.97 2.63 -6.50
N ASN A 260 -5.30 3.93 -6.48
CA ASN A 260 -6.20 4.50 -5.47
C ASN A 260 -7.66 4.16 -5.82
N THR A 261 -8.18 3.11 -5.20
CA THR A 261 -9.56 2.62 -5.36
C THR A 261 -10.50 3.11 -4.26
N TRP A 262 -9.96 3.50 -3.11
CA TRP A 262 -10.70 3.82 -1.88
C TRP A 262 -11.12 5.30 -1.80
N GLU A 263 -10.35 6.25 -2.35
CA GLU A 263 -10.77 7.65 -2.48
C GLU A 263 -11.61 7.84 -3.77
N GLY A 264 -12.93 7.78 -3.63
CA GLY A 264 -13.86 7.84 -4.77
C GLY A 264 -13.64 9.03 -5.71
N GLU A 265 -13.17 8.74 -6.94
CA GLU A 265 -12.83 9.68 -8.03
C GLU A 265 -12.28 11.05 -7.56
N THR A 266 -11.13 11.05 -6.87
CA THR A 266 -10.41 12.30 -6.56
C THR A 266 -10.13 13.07 -7.86
N PRO A 267 -10.66 14.31 -8.03
CA PRO A 267 -10.56 15.02 -9.30
C PRO A 267 -9.12 15.42 -9.61
N ALA A 268 -8.72 15.22 -10.87
CA ALA A 268 -7.36 15.42 -11.37
C ALA A 268 -6.69 16.71 -10.84
N PRO A 269 -5.38 16.66 -10.50
CA PRO A 269 -4.70 17.72 -9.76
C PRO A 269 -4.85 19.07 -10.45
N MET A 270 -5.54 19.99 -9.76
CA MET A 270 -5.69 21.37 -10.23
C MET A 270 -4.32 22.01 -10.35
N ALA A 271 -3.86 22.24 -11.58
CA ALA A 271 -2.62 22.94 -11.87
C ALA A 271 -2.56 24.24 -11.06
N ALA A 272 -1.50 24.39 -10.24
CA ALA A 272 -1.34 25.52 -9.34
C ALA A 272 -1.50 26.85 -10.10
N PRO A 273 -2.21 27.85 -9.53
CA PRO A 273 -2.53 29.08 -10.25
C PRO A 273 -1.26 29.86 -10.58
N VAL A 274 -0.83 29.77 -11.85
CA VAL A 274 0.35 30.48 -12.37
C VAL A 274 0.07 31.98 -12.32
N SER A 275 0.53 32.63 -11.26
CA SER A 275 0.31 34.05 -10.97
C SER A 275 1.19 34.93 -11.86
N SER A 276 0.80 35.05 -13.14
CA SER A 276 1.40 36.02 -14.07
C SER A 276 0.96 37.46 -13.71
N PRO A 277 1.89 38.42 -13.63
CA PRO A 277 1.59 39.78 -13.18
C PRO A 277 0.90 40.62 -14.26
N VAL A 278 -0.40 40.91 -14.09
CA VAL A 278 -1.13 41.84 -14.95
C VAL A 278 -0.72 43.28 -14.63
N SER A 279 0.09 43.87 -15.50
CA SER A 279 0.43 45.30 -15.47
C SER A 279 -0.45 46.10 -16.44
N ALA A 280 -1.54 46.72 -15.94
CA ALA A 280 -2.21 47.83 -16.63
C ALA A 280 -3.05 48.69 -15.63
N PRO A 281 -3.04 50.03 -15.71
CA PRO A 281 -3.77 50.91 -14.79
C PRO A 281 -5.11 51.44 -15.37
N VAL A 282 -6.17 51.48 -14.56
CA VAL A 282 -7.39 52.28 -14.86
C VAL A 282 -7.97 52.89 -13.57
N ASN A 283 -8.55 54.09 -13.69
CA ASN A 283 -8.97 54.96 -12.60
C ASN A 283 -10.33 54.60 -11.95
N ASN A 284 -10.37 54.57 -10.61
CA ASN A 284 -11.24 55.34 -9.67
C ASN A 284 -12.58 55.97 -10.18
N PRO A 285 -13.57 56.27 -9.30
CA PRO A 285 -14.35 55.40 -8.39
C PRO A 285 -15.88 55.69 -8.40
N VAL A 286 -16.76 54.73 -8.04
CA VAL A 286 -18.18 55.01 -7.67
C VAL A 286 -18.69 54.07 -6.55
N SER A 287 -18.82 54.66 -5.36
CA SER A 287 -19.95 54.66 -4.42
C SER A 287 -20.76 53.40 -4.06
N MET A 288 -20.87 53.14 -2.74
CA MET A 288 -21.90 52.29 -2.11
C MET A 288 -23.32 52.92 -2.19
N PRO A 289 -24.37 52.16 -1.83
CA PRO A 289 -24.90 52.36 -0.48
C PRO A 289 -25.18 51.08 0.34
N VAL A 290 -25.30 51.29 1.65
CA VAL A 290 -25.53 50.32 2.72
C VAL A 290 -26.99 49.84 2.77
N SER A 291 -27.23 48.59 3.17
CA SER A 291 -28.45 48.18 3.89
C SER A 291 -28.23 46.92 4.74
N SER A 292 -28.70 46.96 5.99
CA SER A 292 -28.77 45.88 6.97
C SER A 292 -29.88 46.27 7.99
N PRO A 293 -30.26 45.43 8.96
CA PRO A 293 -30.52 43.98 8.96
C PRO A 293 -32.00 43.69 9.33
N THR A 294 -32.41 42.42 9.49
CA THR A 294 -33.58 42.05 10.33
C THR A 294 -33.45 40.62 10.88
N ASN A 295 -33.66 40.45 12.18
CA ASN A 295 -33.64 39.18 12.92
C ASN A 295 -35.04 38.55 13.06
N SER A 296 -35.10 37.21 13.21
CA SER A 296 -36.12 36.38 13.94
C SER A 296 -35.62 34.91 13.84
N VAL A 297 -35.27 34.12 14.87
CA VAL A 297 -36.00 33.69 16.10
C VAL A 297 -37.36 33.06 15.71
N THR A 298 -37.75 31.81 15.97
CA THR A 298 -37.54 30.76 17.01
C THR A 298 -37.73 29.37 16.33
N ALA A 299 -37.59 28.14 16.89
CA ALA A 299 -37.35 27.55 18.22
C ALA A 299 -36.59 26.20 18.05
N GLU A 300 -35.83 25.67 19.02
CA GLU A 300 -36.22 24.66 20.04
C GLU A 300 -37.30 23.62 19.66
N ASP A 301 -36.90 22.35 19.58
CA ASP A 301 -37.52 21.27 20.36
C ASP A 301 -36.46 20.19 20.70
N GLY A 302 -36.63 19.49 21.83
CA GLY A 302 -35.66 18.55 22.38
C GLY A 302 -36.21 17.13 22.53
N GLY A 303 -35.32 16.13 22.50
CA GLY A 303 -35.70 14.72 22.62
C GLY A 303 -34.67 13.90 23.39
N SER A 304 -34.78 13.85 24.71
CA SER A 304 -33.93 12.99 25.55
C SER A 304 -34.39 11.52 25.51
N GLY A 305 -33.46 10.59 25.36
CA GLY A 305 -33.68 9.15 25.55
C GLY A 305 -32.64 8.60 26.54
N ALA A 306 -33.09 8.14 27.71
CA ALA A 306 -32.21 7.68 28.78
C ALA A 306 -32.33 6.17 29.03
N PHE A 307 -31.17 5.53 29.19
CA PHE A 307 -30.81 4.62 30.28
C PHE A 307 -31.82 3.52 30.71
N VAL A 308 -31.45 2.26 30.46
CA VAL A 308 -31.99 1.09 31.20
C VAL A 308 -30.83 0.22 31.70
N GLN A 309 -30.85 -0.10 32.99
CA GLN A 309 -29.90 -0.99 33.66
C GLN A 309 -30.29 -2.46 33.54
N GLY A 310 -29.26 -3.31 33.46
CA GLY A 310 -29.12 -4.43 34.41
C GLY A 310 -29.39 -5.84 33.90
N SER A 311 -28.40 -6.73 34.07
CA SER A 311 -28.50 -7.86 35.01
C SER A 311 -27.17 -8.60 35.18
N THR A 312 -26.77 -8.82 36.43
CA THR A 312 -25.67 -9.70 36.85
C THR A 312 -26.12 -11.16 36.99
N VAL A 313 -25.37 -12.15 36.49
CA VAL A 313 -25.42 -13.55 36.97
C VAL A 313 -24.02 -14.21 36.98
N LEU A 314 -23.65 -14.68 38.17
CA LEU A 314 -22.67 -15.71 38.58
C LEU A 314 -21.55 -16.21 37.65
N MET A 315 -20.31 -15.93 38.07
CA MET A 315 -19.44 -16.86 38.82
C MET A 315 -19.43 -18.36 38.42
N SER A 316 -18.29 -18.83 37.88
CA SER A 316 -17.73 -20.15 38.19
C SER A 316 -16.21 -20.15 37.96
N ALA A 317 -15.46 -20.54 38.98
CA ALA A 317 -14.01 -20.69 38.91
C ALA A 317 -13.65 -22.17 38.77
N LEU A 318 -12.66 -22.49 37.94
CA LEU A 318 -12.01 -23.80 37.91
C LEU A 318 -10.50 -23.62 37.73
N LEU A 319 -9.75 -23.88 38.80
CA LEU A 319 -8.31 -24.11 38.74
C LEU A 319 -8.06 -25.47 38.08
N TYR A 320 -7.10 -25.58 37.16
CA TYR A 320 -6.23 -26.76 37.02
C TYR A 320 -4.85 -26.30 36.53
N THR A 321 -3.88 -26.14 37.43
CA THR A 321 -2.89 -27.16 37.89
C THR A 321 -1.68 -27.28 36.96
N VAL A 322 -0.60 -26.59 37.35
CA VAL A 322 0.76 -26.82 36.82
C VAL A 322 1.24 -28.19 37.27
N LEU A 323 1.79 -28.99 36.34
CA LEU A 323 2.44 -30.25 36.65
C LEU A 323 3.72 -30.42 35.83
N SER A 324 4.83 -29.98 36.42
CA SER A 324 6.17 -30.35 35.96
C SER A 324 6.38 -31.85 36.14
N PHE A 325 6.83 -32.54 35.11
CA PHE A 325 7.67 -33.74 35.28
C PHE A 325 8.75 -33.78 34.22
N ALA A 326 9.96 -34.11 34.66
CA ALA A 326 11.14 -34.24 33.82
C ALA A 326 11.24 -35.64 33.20
N LEU A 327 11.84 -35.70 32.01
CA LEU A 327 12.78 -36.74 31.59
C LEU A 327 13.77 -36.13 30.59
#